data_AF-A0A975J4G2-F1
#
_entry.id   AF-A0A975J4G2-F1
#
_cell.length_a   1.000
_cell.length_b   1.000
_cell.length_c   1.000
_cell.angle_alpha   90.00
_cell.angle_beta   90.00
_cell.angle_gamma   90.00
#
_symmetry.space_group_name_H-M   'P 1'
#
loop_
_entity.id
_entity.type
_entity.pdbx_description
1 polymer ?
#
loop_
_entity_poly.entity_id
_entity_poly.type
_entity_poly.pdbx_seq_one_letter_code
_entity_poly.pdbx_strand_id
1 'polypeptide(L)'
;MNVHEKIKEIRSKKGLSTYQLAELTGISQSTISKLENEKRKVDIETLQKIADALEISIEEFFKEDTDNKKTLDDISKVAKENKIEILAAHFEGENFTQDDLEDIEEFIKFVVSRKKK
;
A
#
# COMPACT_ATOMS: atom_id res chain seq x y z
N MET A 1 -9.28 3.09 0.96
CA MET A 1 -10.06 1.87 0.72
C MET A 1 -10.63 1.39 2.05
N ASN A 2 -11.89 0.92 2.10
CA ASN A 2 -12.48 0.35 3.32
C ASN A 2 -12.43 -1.19 3.32
N VAL A 3 -12.72 -1.81 4.47
CA VAL A 3 -12.69 -3.28 4.66
C VAL A 3 -13.53 -4.04 3.61
N HIS A 4 -14.68 -3.50 3.22
CA HIS A 4 -15.59 -4.14 2.25
C HIS A 4 -14.99 -4.14 0.84
N GLU A 5 -14.40 -3.00 0.45
CA GLU A 5 -13.69 -2.87 -0.81
C GLU A 5 -12.45 -3.78 -0.82
N LYS A 6 -11.76 -3.92 0.32
CA LYS A 6 -10.58 -4.78 0.48
C LYS A 6 -10.90 -6.26 0.29
N ILE A 7 -11.99 -6.74 0.89
CA ILE A 7 -12.48 -8.11 0.69
C ILE A 7 -12.75 -8.37 -0.80
N LYS A 8 -13.46 -7.45 -1.47
CA LYS A 8 -13.76 -7.56 -2.90
C LYS A 8 -12.51 -7.59 -3.77
N GLU A 9 -11.55 -6.73 -3.47
CA GLU A 9 -10.28 -6.64 -4.19
C GLU A 9 -9.47 -7.92 -4.04
N ILE A 10 -9.26 -8.41 -2.81
CA ILE A 10 -8.49 -9.61 -2.55
C ILE A 10 -9.17 -10.84 -3.17
N ARG A 11 -10.49 -10.97 -3.01
CA ARG A 11 -11.27 -12.02 -3.67
C ARG A 11 -11.07 -12.00 -5.19
N SER A 12 -11.14 -10.81 -5.80
CA SER A 12 -11.00 -10.67 -7.26
C SER A 12 -9.56 -10.93 -7.72
N LYS A 13 -8.55 -10.50 -6.96
CA LYS A 13 -7.13 -10.83 -7.20
C LYS A 13 -6.87 -12.33 -7.16
N LYS A 14 -7.58 -13.06 -6.31
CA LYS A 14 -7.55 -14.54 -6.26
C LYS A 14 -8.41 -15.22 -7.34
N GLY A 15 -9.08 -14.46 -8.21
CA GLY A 15 -9.92 -15.00 -9.28
C GLY A 15 -11.18 -15.70 -8.80
N LEU A 16 -11.60 -15.48 -7.55
CA LEU A 16 -12.76 -16.12 -6.96
C LEU A 16 -14.03 -15.32 -7.26
N SER A 17 -15.10 -16.01 -7.64
CA SER A 17 -16.46 -15.43 -7.65
C SER A 17 -17.01 -15.29 -6.23
N THR A 18 -18.04 -14.46 -6.06
CA THR A 18 -18.78 -14.37 -4.78
C THR A 18 -19.43 -15.70 -4.39
N TYR A 19 -19.77 -16.53 -5.37
CA TYR A 19 -20.28 -17.89 -5.16
C TYR A 19 -19.19 -18.83 -4.61
N GLN A 20 -17.99 -18.81 -5.20
CA GLN A 20 -16.89 -19.62 -4.69
C GLN A 20 -16.46 -19.21 -3.28
N LEU A 21 -16.40 -17.91 -2.99
CA LEU A 21 -16.11 -17.46 -1.63
C LEU A 21 -17.21 -17.88 -0.64
N ALA A 22 -18.47 -17.93 -1.08
CA ALA A 22 -19.58 -18.40 -0.26
C ALA A 22 -19.42 -19.89 0.11
N GLU A 23 -19.07 -20.73 -0.86
CA GLU A 23 -18.79 -22.15 -0.62
C GLU A 23 -17.63 -22.36 0.36
N LEU A 24 -16.54 -21.58 0.22
CA LEU A 24 -15.36 -21.70 1.09
C LEU A 24 -15.62 -21.24 2.52
N THR A 25 -16.48 -20.23 2.71
CA THR A 25 -16.74 -19.62 4.02
C THR A 25 -17.97 -20.20 4.73
N GLY A 26 -18.83 -20.92 4.01
CA GLY A 26 -20.16 -21.32 4.48
C GLY A 26 -21.14 -20.15 4.65
N ILE A 27 -20.81 -18.97 4.13
CA ILE A 27 -21.66 -17.77 4.19
C ILE A 27 -22.46 -17.69 2.89
N SER A 28 -23.74 -17.31 2.94
CA SER A 28 -24.54 -17.20 1.71
C SER A 28 -23.92 -16.22 0.70
N GLN A 29 -23.97 -16.55 -0.59
CA GLN A 29 -23.51 -15.66 -1.67
C GLN A 29 -24.15 -14.27 -1.58
N SER A 30 -25.44 -14.22 -1.23
CA SER A 30 -26.15 -12.95 -1.06
C SER A 30 -25.53 -12.09 0.05
N THR A 31 -25.15 -12.72 1.17
CA THR A 31 -24.48 -12.06 2.29
C THR A 31 -23.11 -11.54 1.88
N ILE A 32 -22.31 -12.32 1.16
CA ILE A 32 -21.00 -11.87 0.66
C ILE A 32 -21.15 -10.69 -0.29
N SER A 33 -22.07 -10.76 -1.25
CA SER A 33 -22.34 -9.66 -2.18
C SER A 33 -22.77 -8.39 -1.45
N LYS A 34 -23.65 -8.52 -0.46
CA LYS A 34 -24.12 -7.41 0.38
C LYS A 34 -22.98 -6.85 1.25
N LEU A 35 -22.12 -7.72 1.77
CA LEU A 35 -20.97 -7.33 2.57
C LEU A 35 -19.97 -6.53 1.73
N GLU A 36 -19.74 -6.88 0.47
CA GLU A 36 -18.83 -6.16 -0.42
C GLU A 36 -19.41 -4.82 -0.94
N ASN A 37 -20.73 -4.68 -1.04
CA ASN A 37 -21.36 -3.54 -1.72
C ASN A 37 -22.18 -2.60 -0.81
N GLU A 38 -22.81 -3.09 0.27
CA GLU A 38 -23.79 -2.32 1.07
C GLU A 38 -23.25 -1.77 2.39
N LYS A 39 -21.92 -1.83 2.62
CA LYS A 39 -21.24 -1.33 3.84
C LYS A 39 -21.94 -1.76 5.15
N ARG A 40 -22.34 -3.03 5.22
CA ARG A 40 -22.97 -3.60 6.41
C ARG A 40 -21.94 -3.84 7.51
N LYS A 41 -22.31 -3.70 8.78
CA LYS A 41 -21.42 -4.13 9.88
C LYS A 41 -21.07 -5.61 9.70
N VAL A 42 -19.78 -5.91 9.63
CA VAL A 42 -19.24 -7.27 9.67
C VAL A 42 -18.75 -7.53 11.10
N ASP A 43 -19.06 -8.70 11.64
CA ASP A 43 -18.48 -9.14 12.90
C ASP A 43 -17.09 -9.78 12.67
N ILE A 44 -16.32 -9.89 13.74
CA ILE A 44 -14.95 -10.41 13.67
C ILE A 44 -14.94 -11.87 13.21
N GLU A 45 -15.94 -12.66 13.61
CA GLU A 45 -16.03 -14.08 13.24
C GLU A 45 -16.22 -14.28 11.73
N THR A 46 -17.11 -13.49 11.12
CA THR A 46 -17.34 -13.47 9.68
C THR A 46 -16.09 -13.02 8.95
N LEU A 47 -15.43 -11.98 9.47
CA LEU A 47 -14.20 -11.47 8.87
C LEU A 47 -13.07 -12.50 8.94
N GLN A 48 -12.95 -13.24 10.05
CA GLN A 48 -11.99 -14.33 10.20
C GLN A 48 -12.26 -15.47 9.22
N LYS A 49 -13.51 -15.93 9.08
CA LYS A 49 -13.88 -16.96 8.09
C LYS A 49 -13.50 -16.54 6.67
N ILE A 50 -13.71 -15.27 6.33
CA ILE A 50 -13.34 -14.73 5.02
C ILE A 50 -11.81 -14.65 4.88
N ALA A 51 -11.07 -14.26 5.92
CA ALA A 51 -9.61 -14.26 5.92
C ALA A 51 -9.04 -15.66 5.69
N ASP A 52 -9.57 -16.66 6.42
CA ASP A 52 -9.16 -18.06 6.32
C ASP A 52 -9.44 -18.61 4.91
N ALA A 53 -10.63 -18.35 4.36
CA ALA A 53 -11.01 -18.75 3.01
C ALA A 53 -10.19 -18.07 1.91
N LEU A 54 -9.71 -16.85 2.17
CA LEU A 54 -8.82 -16.12 1.28
C LEU A 54 -7.34 -16.39 1.58
N GLU A 55 -7.01 -17.24 2.55
CA GLU A 55 -5.64 -17.57 2.99
C GLU A 55 -4.77 -16.33 3.25
N ILE A 56 -5.32 -15.38 3.99
CA ILE A 56 -4.62 -14.15 4.40
C ILE A 56 -4.77 -13.93 5.90
N SER A 57 -3.93 -13.07 6.45
CA SER A 57 -4.12 -12.56 7.80
C SER A 57 -5.28 -11.56 7.84
N ILE A 58 -6.03 -11.53 8.93
CA ILE A 58 -7.18 -10.60 9.09
C ILE A 58 -6.74 -9.13 9.03
N GLU A 59 -5.51 -8.84 9.42
CA GLU A 59 -4.87 -7.53 9.37
C GLU A 59 -4.73 -7.00 7.94
N GLU A 60 -4.65 -7.89 6.93
CA GLU A 60 -4.50 -7.50 5.53
C GLU A 60 -5.73 -6.73 5.02
N PHE A 61 -6.91 -6.94 5.64
CA PHE A 61 -8.10 -6.13 5.31
C PHE A 61 -8.01 -4.68 5.77
N PHE A 62 -7.12 -4.39 6.72
CA PHE A 62 -6.94 -3.07 7.32
C PHE A 62 -5.63 -2.41 6.91
N LYS A 63 -4.79 -3.12 6.16
CA LYS A 63 -3.55 -2.58 5.64
C LYS A 63 -3.87 -1.49 4.62
N GLU A 64 -3.42 -0.28 4.93
CA GLU A 64 -3.45 0.80 3.95
C GLU A 64 -2.52 0.42 2.80
N ASP A 65 -3.00 0.57 1.57
CA ASP A 65 -2.15 0.43 0.40
C ASP A 65 -1.09 1.54 0.46
N THR A 66 0.09 1.20 0.96
CA THR A 66 1.27 2.07 0.93
C THR A 66 1.82 2.22 -0.49
N ASP A 67 1.12 1.70 -1.50
CA ASP A 67 1.31 1.99 -2.93
C ASP A 67 0.92 3.44 -3.26
N ASN A 68 1.33 4.39 -2.43
CA ASN A 68 1.77 5.68 -2.94
C ASN A 68 3.04 5.40 -3.75
N LYS A 69 2.87 5.07 -5.04
CA LYS A 69 3.82 5.58 -6.04
C LYS A 69 3.75 7.10 -5.91
N LYS A 70 4.53 7.67 -4.98
CA LYS A 70 4.67 9.12 -4.87
C LYS A 70 5.17 9.57 -6.23
N THR A 71 4.32 10.29 -6.92
CA THR A 71 4.69 10.93 -8.17
C THR A 71 5.71 12.03 -7.87
N LEU A 72 6.45 12.49 -8.87
CA LEU A 72 7.36 13.63 -8.70
C LEU A 72 6.64 14.86 -8.11
N ASP A 73 5.34 14.98 -8.36
CA ASP A 73 4.48 16.03 -7.81
C ASP A 73 4.29 15.89 -6.29
N ASP A 74 4.15 14.66 -5.79
CA ASP A 74 4.02 14.39 -4.35
C ASP A 74 5.32 14.69 -3.61
N ILE A 75 6.47 14.35 -4.21
CA ILE A 75 7.79 14.65 -3.65
C ILE A 75 8.02 16.16 -3.61
N SER A 76 7.70 16.86 -4.70
CA SER A 76 7.84 18.32 -4.80
C SER A 76 6.97 19.06 -3.79
N LYS A 77 5.75 18.56 -3.52
CA LYS A 77 4.86 19.11 -2.49
C LYS A 77 5.43 18.93 -1.09
N VAL A 78 5.86 17.72 -0.74
CA VAL A 78 6.48 17.43 0.57
C VAL A 78 7.73 18.27 0.79
N ALA A 79 8.55 18.43 -0.25
CA ALA A 79 9.76 19.24 -0.17
C ALA A 79 9.45 20.73 0.09
N LYS A 80 8.46 21.29 -0.61
CA LYS A 80 8.00 22.67 -0.36
C LYS A 80 7.48 22.86 1.07
N GLU A 81 6.64 21.95 1.54
CA GLU A 81 6.06 22.00 2.90
C GLU A 81 7.15 21.93 3.98
N ASN A 82 8.17 21.11 3.78
CA ASN A 82 9.27 20.91 4.73
C ASN A 82 10.49 21.80 4.45
N LYS A 83 10.39 22.74 3.50
CA LYS A 83 11.49 23.62 3.05
C LYS A 83 12.77 22.86 2.68
N ILE A 84 12.60 21.69 2.05
CA ILE A 84 13.68 20.87 1.52
C ILE A 84 13.98 21.36 0.10
N GLU A 85 15.23 21.71 -0.18
CA GLU A 85 15.69 22.01 -1.54
C GLU A 85 16.09 20.70 -2.24
N ILE A 86 15.47 20.43 -3.40
CA ILE A 86 15.78 19.26 -4.22
C ILE A 86 16.77 19.67 -5.30
N LEU A 87 18.01 19.18 -5.19
CA LEU A 87 19.07 19.43 -6.18
C LEU A 87 18.87 18.61 -7.47
N ALA A 88 18.28 17.41 -7.38
CA ALA A 88 18.09 16.51 -8.50
C ALA A 88 17.37 17.14 -9.71
N ALA A 89 16.44 18.08 -9.48
CA ALA A 89 15.71 18.78 -10.55
C ALA A 89 16.58 19.74 -11.39
N HIS A 90 17.80 20.07 -10.95
CA HIS A 90 18.73 20.94 -11.68
C HIS A 90 19.67 20.16 -12.61
N PHE A 91 19.70 18.83 -12.49
CA PHE A 91 20.54 17.93 -13.29
C PHE A 91 19.72 17.18 -14.35
N GLU A 92 18.67 17.81 -14.87
CA GLU A 92 17.81 17.22 -15.90
C GLU A 92 18.63 16.77 -17.12
N GLY A 93 18.63 15.46 -17.40
CA GLY A 93 19.27 14.86 -18.57
C GLY A 93 20.51 14.02 -18.28
N GLU A 94 21.03 14.03 -17.05
CA GLU A 94 22.15 13.14 -16.67
C GLU A 94 21.63 11.88 -15.96
N ASN A 95 22.07 10.72 -16.45
CA ASN A 95 21.78 9.44 -15.80
C ASN A 95 22.91 9.16 -14.82
N PHE A 96 22.57 9.07 -13.53
CA PHE A 96 23.51 8.64 -12.50
C PHE A 96 23.75 7.14 -12.61
N THR A 97 25.02 6.75 -12.67
CA THR A 97 25.43 5.35 -12.57
C THR A 97 25.38 4.89 -11.12
N GLN A 98 25.54 3.59 -10.91
CA GLN A 98 25.60 3.01 -9.57
C GLN A 98 26.77 3.60 -8.76
N ASP A 99 27.93 3.78 -9.38
CA ASP A 99 29.13 4.35 -8.75
C ASP A 99 28.88 5.81 -8.32
N ASP A 100 28.19 6.61 -9.16
CA ASP A 100 27.84 8.00 -8.82
C ASP A 100 26.92 8.07 -7.58
N LEU A 101 25.99 7.11 -7.45
CA LEU A 101 25.09 7.04 -6.29
C LEU A 101 25.84 6.66 -5.01
N GLU A 102 26.84 5.78 -5.11
CA GLU A 102 27.68 5.38 -3.99
C GLU A 102 28.51 6.56 -3.47
N ASP A 103 29.13 7.33 -4.38
CA ASP A 103 29.87 8.54 -4.05
C ASP A 103 28.98 9.58 -3.33
N ILE A 104 27.76 9.78 -3.81
CA ILE A 104 26.78 10.67 -3.18
C ILE A 104 26.44 10.19 -1.76
N GLU A 105 26.24 8.88 -1.57
CA GLU A 105 25.91 8.31 -0.26
C GLU A 105 27.05 8.52 0.74
N GLU A 106 28.30 8.27 0.34
CA GLU A 106 29.48 8.50 1.17
C GLU A 106 29.61 9.97 1.58
N PHE A 107 29.39 10.88 0.64
CA PHE A 107 29.44 12.31 0.93
C PHE A 107 28.34 12.76 1.91
N ILE A 108 27.12 12.24 1.75
CA ILE A 108 26.02 12.50 2.70
C ILE A 108 26.40 12.02 4.10
N LYS A 109 26.92 10.79 4.23
CA LYS A 109 27.39 10.24 5.52
C LYS A 109 28.46 11.14 6.16
N PHE A 110 29.42 11.61 5.37
CA PHE A 110 30.44 12.55 5.82
C PHE A 110 29.84 13.86 6.35
N VAL A 111 28.94 14.50 5.61
CA VAL A 111 28.29 15.76 6.00
C VAL A 111 27.47 15.59 7.29
N VAL A 112 26.72 14.49 7.41
CA VAL A 112 25.94 14.18 8.61
C VAL A 112 26.85 13.99 9.83
N SER A 113 27.97 13.29 9.67
CA SER A 113 28.97 13.11 10.73
C SER A 113 29.54 14.45 11.21
N ARG A 114 29.86 15.37 10.28
CA ARG A 114 30.38 16.70 10.60
C ARG A 114 29.37 17.56 11.38
N LYS A 115 28.07 17.47 11.08
CA LYS A 115 27.02 18.24 11.77
C LYS A 115 26.68 17.74 13.18
N LYS A 116 27.08 16.51 13.52
CA LYS A 116 26.84 15.90 14.85
C LYS A 116 27.99 16.14 15.84
N LYS A 117 29.07 16.82 15.42
CA LYS A 117 30.12 17.35 16.29
C LYS A 117 29.83 18.81 16.61
#